data_AF-K2PHK4-F1
#
_entry.id   AF-K2PHK4-F1
#
_cell.length_a   1.000
_cell.length_b   1.000
_cell.length_c   1.000
_cell.angle_alpha   90.00
_cell.angle_beta   90.00
_cell.angle_gamma   90.00
#
_symmetry.space_group_name_H-M   'P 1'
#
loop_
_entity.id
_entity.type
_entity.pdbx_description
1 polymer ?
#
loop_
_entity_poly.entity_id
_entity_poly.type
_entity_poly.pdbx_seq_one_letter_code
_entity_poly.pdbx_strand_id
1 'polypeptide(L)' 'MLIGTQFIANNGSIVTAIFDEKGKEVKWEIWGVRFPRMFYKLSDYLRYMTTEKSSFK' A
#
# COMPACT_ATOMS: atom_id res chain seq x y z
N MET A 1 20.73 -2.23 7.54
CA MET A 1 20.44 -1.78 6.16
C MET A 1 18.93 -1.91 5.91
N LEU A 2 18.30 -1.00 5.15
CA LEU A 2 16.87 -1.11 4.80
C LEU A 2 16.74 -1.59 3.36
N ILE A 3 15.86 -2.56 3.11
CA ILE A 3 15.56 -3.10 1.78
C ILE A 3 14.18 -2.60 1.37
N GLY A 4 14.12 -1.82 0.30
CA GLY A 4 12.88 -1.35 -0.30
C GLY A 4 12.51 -2.18 -1.54
N THR A 5 11.30 -2.73 -1.60
CA THR A 5 10.76 -3.35 -2.82
C THR A 5 9.55 -2.55 -3.31
N GLN A 6 9.48 -2.30 -4.61
CA GLN A 6 8.37 -1.58 -5.23
C GLN A 6 7.57 -2.49 -6.16
N PHE A 7 6.25 -2.40 -6.11
CA PHE A 7 5.37 -3.09 -7.03
C PHE A 7 4.13 -2.26 -7.35
N ILE A 8 3.54 -2.53 -8.52
CA ILE A 8 2.31 -1.88 -8.98
C ILE A 8 1.13 -2.77 -8.59
N ALA A 9 0.22 -2.24 -7.79
CA ALA A 9 -1.02 -2.90 -7.44
C ALA A 9 -1.98 -2.94 -8.64
N ASN A 10 -2.89 -3.91 -8.67
CA ASN A 10 -3.85 -4.10 -9.77
C ASN A 10 -4.74 -2.87 -10.05
N ASN A 11 -4.91 -1.98 -9.08
CA ASN A 11 -5.63 -0.71 -9.25
C ASN A 11 -4.75 0.45 -9.74
N GLY A 12 -3.52 0.18 -10.17
CA GLY A 12 -2.56 1.18 -10.67
C GLY A 12 -1.79 1.94 -9.60
N SER A 13 -1.97 1.63 -8.32
CA SER A 13 -1.19 2.28 -7.24
C SER A 13 0.22 1.70 -7.14
N ILE A 14 1.21 2.54 -6.85
CA ILE A 14 2.59 2.15 -6.58
C ILE A 14 2.72 1.87 -5.09
N VAL A 15 3.23 0.69 -4.75
CA VAL A 15 3.41 0.25 -3.36
C VAL A 15 4.89 -0.01 -3.12
N THR A 16 5.45 0.66 -2.12
CA THR A 16 6.81 0.45 -1.63
C THR A 16 6.74 -0.25 -0.27
N ALA A 17 7.26 -1.47 -0.21
CA ALA A 17 7.48 -2.20 1.04
C ALA A 17 8.90 -1.94 1.53
N ILE A 18 9.05 -1.54 2.79
CA ILE A 18 10.35 -1.32 3.43
C ILE A 18 10.52 -2.36 4.53
N PHE A 19 11.56 -3.18 4.39
CA PHE A 19 11.93 -4.22 5.33
C PHE A 19 13.27 -3.90 6.01
N ASP A 20 13.45 -4.41 7.22
CA ASP A 20 14.76 -4.45 7.85
C ASP A 20 15.63 -5.56 7.22
N GLU A 21 16.89 -5.61 7.62
CA GLU A 21 17.86 -6.61 7.16
C GLU A 21 17.53 -8.06 7.56
N LYS A 22 16.57 -8.27 8.47
CA LYS A 22 16.05 -9.58 8.87
C LYS A 22 14.76 -9.94 8.14
N GLY A 23 14.32 -9.12 7.19
CA GLY A 23 13.07 -9.31 6.45
C GLY A 23 11.82 -8.94 7.26
N LYS A 24 11.96 -8.29 8.41
CA LYS A 24 10.82 -7.79 9.18
C LYS A 24 10.27 -6.55 8.50
N GLU A 25 8.95 -6.50 8.39
CA GLU A 25 8.25 -5.33 7.87
C GLU A 25 8.45 -4.11 8.79
N VAL A 26 8.91 -3.00 8.20
CA VAL A 26 9.14 -1.73 8.89
C VAL A 26 8.09 -0.70 8.50
N LYS A 27 7.80 -0.58 7.20
CA LYS A 27 6.88 0.44 6.67
C LYS A 27 6.34 0.06 5.29
N TRP A 28 5.14 0.54 4.99
CA TRP A 28 4.60 0.59 3.64
C TRP A 28 4.40 2.05 3.22
N GLU A 29 4.75 2.39 1.99
CA GLU A 29 4.38 3.66 1.35
C GLU A 29 3.58 3.37 0.10
N ILE A 30 2.42 4.02 -0.04
CA ILE A 30 1.50 3.78 -1.16
C ILE A 30 1.27 5.12 -1.86
N TRP A 31 1.59 5.15 -3.15
CA TRP A 31 1.54 6.32 -4.02
C TRP A 31 0.63 6.05 -5.22
N GLY A 32 0.07 7.09 -5.83
CA GLY A 32 -0.69 6.93 -7.08
C GLY A 32 -2.06 6.24 -6.93
N VAL A 33 -2.62 6.20 -5.72
CA VAL A 33 -4.06 5.97 -5.59
C VAL A 33 -4.74 7.16 -6.29
N ARG A 34 -5.82 6.94 -7.05
CA ARG A 34 -6.60 8.01 -7.72
C ARG A 34 -7.23 9.03 -6.75
N PHE A 35 -6.86 8.94 -5.47
CA PHE A 35 -7.25 9.77 -4.36
C PHE A 35 -5.97 10.29 -3.66
N PRO A 36 -5.93 11.57 -3.24
CA PRO A 36 -4.77 12.19 -2.59
C PRO A 36 -4.59 11.74 -1.13
N ARG A 37 -4.74 10.44 -0.83
CA ARG A 37 -4.64 9.88 0.52
C ARG A 37 -3.37 9.05 0.68
N MET A 38 -2.59 9.41 1.70
CA MET A 38 -1.41 8.67 2.14
C MET A 38 -1.83 7.66 3.22
N PHE A 39 -1.48 6.38 3.04
CA PHE A 39 -1.80 5.32 4.01
C PHE A 39 -0.54 4.90 4.76
N TYR A 40 -0.61 4.91 6.09
CA TYR A 40 0.51 4.53 6.96
C TYR A 40 0.66 3.02 7.13
N LYS A 41 -0.42 2.25 6.89
CA LYS A 41 -0.44 0.79 6.96
C LYS A 41 -1.11 0.20 5.72
N LEU A 42 -0.58 -0.92 5.24
CA LEU A 42 -1.20 -1.68 4.14
C LEU A 42 -2.63 -2.13 4.47
N SER A 43 -2.90 -2.49 5.73
CA SER A 43 -4.24 -2.87 6.20
C SER A 43 -5.29 -1.80 5.94
N ASP A 44 -4.94 -0.53 6.14
CA ASP A 44 -5.86 0.59 6.04
C ASP A 44 -6.23 0.84 4.57
N TYR A 45 -5.24 0.71 3.69
CA TYR A 45 -5.43 0.77 2.25
C TYR A 45 -6.29 -0.39 1.72
N LEU A 46 -6.01 -1.63 2.15
CA LEU A 46 -6.80 -2.80 1.75
C LEU A 46 -8.25 -2.67 2.19
N ARG A 47 -8.49 -2.17 3.42
CA ARG A 47 -9.85 -1.92 3.93
C ARG A 47 -10.58 -0.85 3.12
N TYR A 48 -9.89 0.22 2.75
CA TYR A 48 -10.46 1.26 1.89
C TYR A 48 -10.91 0.70 0.53
N MET A 49 -10.02 -0.04 -0.13
CA MET A 49 -10.29 -0.65 -1.45
C MET A 49 -11.43 -1.67 -1.44
N THR A 50 -11.59 -2.43 -0.35
CA THR A 50 -12.67 -3.41 -0.21
C THR A 50 -14.00 -2.77 0.17
N THR A 51 -13.98 -1.66 0.90
CA THR A 51 -15.20 -0.93 1.31
C THR A 51 -15.79 -0.14 0.14
N GLU A 52 -14.97 0.56 -0.65
CA GLU A 52 -15.47 1.31 -1.82
C GLU A 52 -16.00 0.43 -2.94
N LYS A 53 -15.42 -0.78 -3.14
CA LYS A 53 -15.96 -1.75 -4.10
C LYS A 53 -17.37 -2.25 -3.75
N SER A 54 -17.80 -2.13 -2.48
CA SER A 54 -19.13 -2.59 -2.04
C SER A 54 -20.23 -1.56 -2.28
N SER A 55 -19.90 -0.28 -2.52
CA SER A 55 -20.87 0.78 -2.82
C SER A 55 -21.17 0.97 -4.31
N PHE A 56 -20.51 0.22 -5.20
CA PHE A 56 -20.93 0.10 -6.60
C PHE A 56 -21.87 -1.12 -6.73
N LYS A 57 -23.12 -0.95 -6.32
CA LYS A 57 -24.20 -1.87 -6.69
C LYS A 57 -25.49 -1.10 -6.95
#